data_AF-A0A160M8V1-F1
#
_entry.id   AF-A0A160M8V1-F1
#
_cell.length_a   1.000
_cell.length_b   1.000
_cell.length_c   1.000
_cell.angle_alpha   90.00
_cell.angle_beta   90.00
_cell.angle_gamma   90.00
#
_symmetry.space_group_name_H-M   'P 1'
#
loop_
_entity.id
_entity.type
_entity.pdbx_description
1 polymer ?
#
loop_
_entity_poly.entity_id
_entity_poly.type
_entity_poly.pdbx_seq_one_letter_code
_entity_poly.pdbx_strand_id
1 'polypeptide(L)' 'MGILYESVMQQKRNILIKRLSELNISKAQSGKRIHDCDYEELKYELLLASFREINTEATQNNWF' A
#
# COMPACT_ATOMS: atom_id res chain seq x y z
N MET A 1 -13.34 -25.83 -3.97
CA MET A 1 -12.68 -24.92 -3.00
C MET A 1 -11.97 -23.73 -3.67
N GLY A 2 -12.36 -23.28 -4.89
CA GLY A 2 -11.65 -22.20 -5.61
C GLY A 2 -12.28 -20.80 -5.50
N ILE A 3 -13.62 -20.73 -5.48
CA ILE A 3 -14.37 -19.46 -5.63
C ILE A 3 -14.23 -18.55 -4.39
N LEU A 4 -14.18 -19.15 -3.19
CA LEU A 4 -13.99 -18.40 -1.95
C LEU A 4 -12.59 -17.81 -1.86
N TYR A 5 -11.57 -18.52 -2.35
CA TYR A 5 -10.18 -18.06 -2.31
C TYR A 5 -9.98 -16.83 -3.21
N GLU A 6 -10.49 -16.87 -4.44
CA GLU A 6 -10.41 -15.75 -5.38
C GLU A 6 -11.15 -14.52 -4.86
N SER A 7 -12.35 -14.71 -4.31
CA SER A 7 -13.14 -13.63 -3.71
C SER A 7 -12.39 -12.96 -2.53
N VAL A 8 -11.79 -13.76 -1.65
CA VAL A 8 -10.99 -13.24 -0.53
C VAL A 8 -9.74 -12.51 -1.03
N MET A 9 -9.07 -13.00 -2.07
CA MET A 9 -7.90 -12.31 -2.62
C MET A 9 -8.25 -10.99 -3.30
N GLN A 10 -9.37 -10.93 -4.03
CA GLN A 10 -9.88 -9.68 -4.59
C GLN A 10 -10.23 -8.67 -3.50
N GLN A 11 -10.87 -9.10 -2.42
CA GLN A 11 -11.17 -8.22 -1.29
C GLN A 11 -9.90 -7.67 -0.64
N LYS A 12 -8.90 -8.52 -0.39
CA LYS A 12 -7.61 -8.09 0.18
C LYS A 12 -6.90 -7.07 -0.71
N ARG A 13 -6.93 -7.27 -2.03
CA ARG A 13 -6.38 -6.33 -3.00
C ARG A 13 -7.09 -4.97 -2.93
N ASN A 14 -8.42 -4.98 -2.88
CA ASN A 14 -9.20 -3.74 -2.77
C ASN A 14 -8.91 -2.98 -1.47
N ILE A 15 -8.71 -3.69 -0.35
CA ILE A 15 -8.32 -3.08 0.93
C ILE A 15 -6.95 -2.40 0.83
N LEU A 16 -5.97 -3.04 0.19
CA LEU A 16 -4.63 -2.45 -0.01
C LEU A 16 -4.69 -1.19 -0.87
N ILE A 17 -5.44 -1.23 -1.98
CA ILE A 17 -5.63 -0.07 -2.85
C ILE A 17 -6.28 1.08 -2.08
N LYS A 18 -7.29 0.78 -1.25
CA LYS A 18 -7.95 1.80 -0.43
C LYS A 18 -6.97 2.45 0.56
N ARG A 19 -6.17 1.66 1.28
CA ARG A 19 -5.13 2.20 2.18
C ARG A 19 -4.09 3.03 1.45
N LEU A 20 -3.59 2.57 0.30
CA LEU A 20 -2.65 3.34 -0.51
C LEU A 20 -3.26 4.66 -1.01
N SER A 21 -4.54 4.65 -1.35
CA SER A 21 -5.27 5.87 -1.72
C SER A 21 -5.45 6.82 -0.53
N GLU A 22 -5.69 6.31 0.68
CA GLU A 22 -5.75 7.12 1.91
C GLU A 22 -4.39 7.78 2.20
N LEU A 23 -3.30 7.10 1.86
CA LEU A 23 -1.92 7.60 1.94
C LEU A 23 -1.54 8.54 0.78
N ASN A 24 -2.49 8.93 -0.08
CA ASN A 24 -2.28 9.75 -1.29
C ASN A 24 -1.29 9.16 -2.31
N ILE A 25 -1.08 7.84 -2.31
CA ILE A 25 -0.22 7.15 -3.27
C ILE A 25 -1.05 6.70 -4.46
N SER A 26 -0.91 7.39 -5.59
CA SER A 26 -1.68 7.10 -6.82
C SER A 26 -0.88 6.30 -7.87
N LYS A 27 0.44 6.20 -7.70
CA LYS A 27 1.36 5.49 -8.60
C LYS A 27 2.34 4.68 -7.77
N ALA A 28 2.61 3.46 -8.22
CA ALA A 28 3.71 2.66 -7.69
C ALA A 28 5.07 3.24 -8.13
N GLN A 29 6.15 2.88 -7.46
CA GLN A 29 7.52 3.26 -7.84
C GLN A 29 7.88 2.79 -9.26
N SER A 30 7.29 1.68 -9.70
CA SER A 30 7.41 1.15 -11.06
C SER A 30 6.78 2.06 -12.15
N GLY A 31 6.04 3.10 -11.75
CA GLY A 31 5.34 4.02 -12.65
C GLY A 31 3.94 3.56 -13.08
N LYS A 32 3.55 2.33 -12.71
CA LYS A 32 2.20 1.79 -12.88
C LYS A 32 1.21 2.47 -11.93
N ARG A 33 -0.07 2.51 -12.31
CA ARG A 33 -1.14 2.89 -11.38
C ARG A 33 -1.32 1.79 -10.35
N ILE A 34 -1.61 2.15 -9.10
CA ILE A 34 -1.94 1.18 -8.03
C ILE A 34 -3.07 0.21 -8.42
N HIS A 35 -4.01 0.64 -9.27
CA HIS A 35 -5.08 -0.23 -9.77
C HIS A 35 -4.63 -1.28 -10.79
N ASP A 36 -3.46 -1.11 -11.40
CA ASP A 36 -2.88 -2.03 -12.39
C ASP A 36 -1.77 -2.90 -11.76
N CYS A 37 -1.44 -2.66 -10.49
CA CYS A 37 -0.44 -3.41 -9.76
C CYS A 37 -0.96 -4.76 -9.25
N ASP A 38 -0.03 -5.71 -9.17
CA ASP A 38 -0.26 -7.01 -8.56
C ASP A 38 -0.35 -6.90 -7.04
N TYR A 39 -0.95 -7.90 -6.40
CA TYR A 39 -1.13 -7.92 -4.95
C TYR A 39 0.19 -7.80 -4.17
N GLU A 40 1.26 -8.43 -4.65
CA GLU A 40 2.58 -8.35 -4.02
C GLU A 40 3.26 -6.99 -4.23
N GLU A 41 3.09 -6.36 -5.40
CA GLU A 41 3.54 -4.97 -5.63
C GLU A 41 2.81 -4.01 -4.67
N LEU A 42 1.48 -4.16 -4.53
CA LEU A 42 0.67 -3.34 -3.61
C LEU A 42 1.10 -3.47 -2.15
N LYS A 43 1.46 -4.67 -1.70
CA LYS A 43 2.02 -4.88 -0.36
C LYS A 43 3.34 -4.15 -0.17
N TYR A 44 4.23 -4.23 -1.15
CA TYR A 44 5.54 -3.61 -1.07
C TYR A 44 5.43 -2.08 -0.98
N GLU A 45 4.57 -1.49 -1.81
CA GLU A 45 4.28 -0.04 -1.76
C GLU A 45 3.68 0.38 -0.42
N LEU A 46 2.77 -0.42 0.14
CA LEU A 46 2.17 -0.12 1.44
C LEU A 46 3.20 -0.18 2.56
N LEU A 47 4.11 -1.16 2.52
CA LEU A 47 5.20 -1.28 3.47
C LEU A 47 6.14 -0.07 3.41
N LEU A 48 6.52 0.36 2.20
CA LEU A 48 7.30 1.58 1.99
C LEU A 48 6.57 2.84 2.51
N ALA A 49 5.26 2.92 2.27
CA ALA A 49 4.44 4.03 2.73
C ALA A 49 4.40 4.10 4.26
N SER A 50 4.19 2.97 4.94
CA SER A 50 4.22 2.89 6.40
C SER A 50 5.59 3.28 6.97
N PHE A 51 6.69 2.90 6.31
CA PHE A 51 8.02 3.37 6.72
C PHE A 51 8.20 4.89 6.57
N ARG A 52 7.55 5.53 5.58
CA ARG A 52 7.57 6.99 5.44
C ARG A 52 6.78 7.67 6.55
N GLU A 53 5.59 7.16 6.89
CA GLU A 53 4.79 7.70 8.01
C GLU A 53 5.56 7.70 9.33
N ILE A 54 6.24 6.58 9.64
CA ILE A 54 7.06 6.45 10.85
C ILE A 54 8.19 7.50 10.88
N ASN A 55 8.84 7.79 9.75
CA ASN A 55 9.88 8.81 9.68
C ASN A 55 9.33 10.24 9.86
N THR A 56 8.12 10.52 9.34
CA THR A 56 7.49 11.84 9.54
C THR A 56 7.07 12.07 10.99
N GLU A 57 6.61 11.04 11.70
CA GLU A 57 6.31 11.14 13.14
C GLU A 57 7.59 11.25 13.99
N ALA A 58 8.66 10.54 13.62
CA ALA A 58 9.97 10.65 14.29
C ALA A 58 10.65 12.01 14.08
N THR A 59 10.21 12.82 13.11
CA THR A 59 10.71 14.19 12.91
C THR A 59 10.29 15.13 14.06
N GLN A 60 9.38 14.72 14.95
CA GLN A 60 9.14 15.43 16.22
C GLN A 60 10.21 15.17 17.30
N ASN A 61 11.11 14.20 17.12
CA ASN A 61 12.34 14.13 17.93
C ASN A 61 13.36 15.10 17.33
N ASN A 62 13.19 16.38 17.65
CA ASN A 62 14.22 17.40 17.53
C ASN A 62 15.45 16.94 18.36
N TRP A 63 16.37 16.21 17.73
CA TRP A 63 17.77 16.17 18.15
C TRP A 63 18.53 17.27 17.42
N PHE A 64 18.20 18.52 17.76
CA PHE A 64 19.08 19.70 17.71
C PHE A 64 18.53 20.76 18.65
#